data_AF-A0A953B436-F1
#
_entry.id   AF-A0A953B436-F1
#
_cell.length_a   1.000
_cell.length_b   1.000
_cell.length_c   1.000
_cell.angle_alpha   90.00
_cell.angle_beta   90.00
_cell.angle_gamma   90.00
#
_symmetry.space_group_name_H-M   'P 1'
#
loop_
_entity.id
_entity.type
_entity.pdbx_description
1 polymer ?
#
loop_
_entity_poly.entity_id
_entity_poly.type
_entity_poly.pdbx_seq_one_letter_code
_entity_poly.pdbx_strand_id
1 'polypeptide(L)'
;YVLAARAVDKCRSDLVGWIGEYHTNCPLDQRWLKFAEINYDDFRAFVATGATDEEIAAWIEKNAKKRPRAEIIAWNNRERDLRLSELPLELQEYMEDYIKKYVPRHRVVYHWFDVYDLEEQRL
;
A
#
# COMPACT_ATOMS: atom_id res chain seq x y z
N TYR A 1 -9.12 1.15 -4.76
CA TYR A 1 -7.78 0.62 -5.09
C TYR A 1 -7.36 -0.34 -3.98
N VAL A 2 -6.68 -1.45 -4.30
CA VAL A 2 -6.36 -2.50 -3.31
C VAL A 2 -5.45 -2.02 -2.17
N LEU A 3 -4.64 -0.98 -2.39
CA LEU A 3 -3.71 -0.43 -1.39
C LEU A 3 -4.24 0.79 -0.61
N ALA A 4 -5.38 1.37 -0.99
CA ALA A 4 -5.83 2.65 -0.45
C ALA A 4 -6.13 2.59 1.06
N ALA A 5 -6.85 1.56 1.52
CA ALA A 5 -7.19 1.41 2.94
C ALA A 5 -5.94 1.33 3.82
N ARG A 6 -4.95 0.50 3.44
CA ARG A 6 -3.66 0.40 4.12
C ARG A 6 -2.92 1.75 4.20
N ALA A 7 -2.95 2.52 3.11
CA ALA A 7 -2.33 3.85 3.08
C ALA A 7 -3.05 4.84 4.01
N VAL A 8 -4.39 4.76 4.11
CA VAL A 8 -5.19 5.56 5.03
C VAL A 8 -4.85 5.24 6.48
N ASP A 9 -4.81 3.97 6.85
CA ASP A 9 -4.49 3.55 8.22
C ASP A 9 -3.10 4.01 8.63
N LYS A 10 -2.10 3.82 7.77
CA LYS A 10 -0.74 4.33 8.00
C LYS A 10 -0.73 5.86 8.15
N CYS A 11 -1.45 6.57 7.29
CA CYS A 11 -1.52 8.03 7.36
C CYS A 11 -2.15 8.51 8.68
N ARG A 12 -3.26 7.89 9.10
CA ARG A 12 -3.89 8.19 10.40
C ARG A 12 -2.95 7.91 11.56
N SER A 13 -2.29 6.75 11.57
CA SER A 13 -1.32 6.39 12.61
C SER A 13 -0.15 7.37 12.69
N ASP A 14 0.38 7.82 11.55
CA ASP A 14 1.42 8.86 11.49
C ASP A 14 0.95 10.20 12.06
N LEU A 15 -0.24 10.65 11.67
CA LEU A 15 -0.82 11.91 12.12
C LEU A 15 -1.00 11.99 13.64
N VAL A 16 -1.24 10.86 14.30
CA VAL A 16 -1.40 10.78 15.77
C VAL A 16 -0.14 10.29 16.49
N GLY A 17 0.98 10.07 15.78
CA GLY A 17 2.25 9.64 16.36
C GLY A 17 2.31 8.17 16.80
N TRP A 18 1.45 7.31 16.24
CA TRP A 18 1.34 5.88 16.56
C TRP A 18 1.84 4.96 15.44
N ILE A 19 2.68 5.49 14.55
CA ILE A 19 3.10 4.77 13.34
C ILE A 19 4.02 3.56 13.62
N GLY A 20 4.74 3.55 14.74
CA GLY A 20 5.69 2.49 15.06
C GLY A 20 6.77 2.35 13.97
N GLU A 21 7.01 1.13 13.50
CA GLU A 21 8.00 0.82 12.45
C GLU A 21 7.48 1.07 11.02
N TYR A 22 6.20 1.41 10.86
CA TYR A 22 5.65 1.73 9.55
C TYR A 22 6.13 3.10 9.06
N HIS A 23 6.14 3.27 7.75
CA HIS A 23 6.50 4.54 7.11
C HIS A 23 5.41 4.91 6.11
N THR A 24 4.86 6.11 6.22
CA THR A 24 3.95 6.65 5.21
C THR A 24 4.72 7.05 3.95
N ASN A 25 4.01 7.16 2.84
CA ASN A 25 4.59 7.54 1.55
C ASN A 25 5.73 6.62 1.07
N CYS A 26 5.74 5.37 1.55
CA CYS A 26 6.79 4.40 1.22
C CYS A 26 6.62 3.85 -0.21
N PRO A 27 7.57 3.04 -0.73
CA PRO A 27 7.47 2.48 -2.08
C PRO A 27 6.13 1.80 -2.40
N LEU A 28 5.51 1.13 -1.43
CA LEU A 28 4.20 0.50 -1.60
C LEU A 28 3.07 1.52 -1.79
N ASP A 29 2.98 2.54 -0.92
CA ASP A 29 1.98 3.61 -1.04
C ASP A 29 2.15 4.35 -2.37
N GLN A 30 3.40 4.61 -2.75
CA GLN A 30 3.77 5.29 -4.00
C GLN A 30 3.30 4.55 -5.25
N ARG A 31 3.20 3.21 -5.25
CA ARG A 31 2.63 2.48 -6.39
C ARG A 31 1.17 2.85 -6.64
N TRP A 32 0.39 2.96 -5.55
CA TRP A 32 -0.99 3.40 -5.64
C TRP A 32 -1.11 4.88 -5.99
N LEU A 33 -0.40 5.75 -5.28
CA LEU A 33 -0.45 7.21 -5.48
C LEU A 33 -0.09 7.59 -6.92
N LYS A 34 0.97 6.98 -7.47
CA LYS A 34 1.37 7.18 -8.87
C LYS A 34 0.30 6.70 -9.86
N PHE A 35 -0.31 5.54 -9.63
CA PHE A 35 -1.37 5.04 -10.51
C PHE A 35 -2.63 5.91 -10.43
N ALA A 36 -3.00 6.36 -9.23
CA ALA A 36 -4.14 7.24 -9.03
C ALA A 36 -3.86 8.69 -9.45
N GLU A 37 -2.59 9.06 -9.68
CA GLU A 37 -2.11 10.44 -9.88
C GLU A 37 -2.51 11.36 -8.72
N ILE A 38 -2.41 10.85 -7.49
CA ILE A 38 -2.69 11.59 -6.26
C ILE A 38 -1.36 12.03 -5.64
N ASN A 39 -1.23 13.31 -5.33
CA ASN A 39 -0.12 13.82 -4.54
C ASN A 39 -0.28 13.38 -3.06
N TYR A 40 0.81 12.92 -2.45
CA TYR A 40 0.78 12.42 -1.07
C TYR A 40 0.39 13.50 -0.06
N ASP A 41 0.88 14.73 -0.22
CA ASP A 41 0.61 15.83 0.71
C ASP A 41 -0.87 16.23 0.69
N ASP A 42 -1.49 16.25 -0.49
CA ASP A 42 -2.94 16.50 -0.63
C ASP A 42 -3.76 15.39 0.04
N PHE A 43 -3.36 14.12 -0.18
CA PHE A 43 -3.97 12.97 0.46
C PHE A 43 -3.84 13.05 1.99
N ARG A 44 -2.63 13.31 2.49
CA ARG A 44 -2.36 13.45 3.93
C ARG A 44 -3.14 14.59 4.55
N ALA A 45 -3.22 15.74 3.88
CA ALA A 45 -4.00 16.89 4.32
C ALA A 45 -5.49 16.55 4.44
N PHE A 46 -6.04 15.77 3.49
CA PHE A 46 -7.44 15.35 3.57
C PHE A 46 -7.67 14.34 4.71
N VAL A 47 -6.80 13.35 4.87
CA VAL A 47 -6.89 12.39 6.00
C VAL A 47 -6.80 13.11 7.35
N ALA A 48 -5.98 14.16 7.45
CA ALA A 48 -5.82 14.96 8.66
C ALA A 48 -7.08 15.72 9.11
N THR A 49 -8.11 15.81 8.25
CA THR A 49 -9.41 16.40 8.63
C THR A 49 -10.22 15.51 9.59
N GLY A 50 -9.82 14.25 9.78
CA GLY A 50 -10.58 13.27 10.55
C GLY A 50 -11.71 12.60 9.75
N ALA A 51 -11.68 12.71 8.41
CA ALA A 51 -12.67 12.14 7.52
C ALA A 51 -12.85 10.62 7.69
N THR A 52 -14.09 10.15 7.53
CA THR A 52 -14.43 8.71 7.55
C THR A 52 -13.90 8.00 6.30
N ASP A 53 -13.96 6.67 6.31
CA ASP A 53 -13.53 5.87 5.15
C ASP A 53 -14.38 6.16 3.91
N GLU A 54 -15.68 6.42 4.08
CA GLU A 54 -16.60 6.80 3.00
C GLU A 54 -16.24 8.17 2.42
N GLU A 55 -15.93 9.14 3.28
CA GLU A 55 -15.54 10.50 2.87
C GLU A 55 -14.19 10.48 2.15
N ILE A 56 -13.23 9.69 2.65
CA ILE A 56 -11.94 9.48 1.98
C ILE A 56 -12.12 8.76 0.65
N ALA A 57 -12.97 7.74 0.57
CA ALA A 57 -13.26 7.06 -0.68
C ALA A 57 -13.86 8.01 -1.73
N ALA A 58 -14.81 8.86 -1.33
CA ALA A 58 -15.38 9.88 -2.20
C ALA A 58 -14.34 10.93 -2.64
N TRP A 59 -13.45 11.34 -1.74
CA TRP A 59 -12.35 12.25 -2.07
C TRP A 59 -11.37 11.61 -3.06
N ILE A 60 -10.98 10.35 -2.85
CA ILE A 60 -10.13 9.60 -3.78
C ILE A 60 -10.80 9.51 -5.14
N GLU A 61 -12.09 9.17 -5.19
CA GLU A 61 -12.83 9.09 -6.46
C GLU A 61 -12.81 10.44 -7.20
N LYS A 62 -12.99 11.55 -6.48
CA LYS A 62 -13.00 12.90 -7.05
C LYS A 62 -11.62 13.34 -7.58
N ASN A 63 -10.55 13.08 -6.81
CA ASN A 63 -9.22 13.63 -7.08
C ASN A 63 -8.30 12.69 -7.86
N ALA A 64 -8.56 11.37 -7.85
CA ALA A 64 -7.82 10.45 -8.70
C ALA A 64 -8.10 10.72 -10.18
N LYS A 65 -7.08 10.52 -11.01
CA LYS A 65 -7.23 10.55 -12.46
C LYS A 65 -8.28 9.52 -12.90
N LYS A 66 -9.31 10.02 -13.59
CA LYS A 66 -10.43 9.24 -14.09
C LYS A 66 -9.95 8.17 -15.07
N ARG A 67 -10.31 6.93 -14.77
CA ARG A 67 -9.99 5.73 -15.55
C ARG A 67 -11.23 4.85 -15.67
N PRO A 68 -11.34 4.04 -16.73
CA PRO A 68 -12.35 2.99 -16.79
C PRO A 68 -12.23 2.05 -15.59
N ARG A 69 -13.37 1.60 -15.06
CA ARG A 69 -13.40 0.63 -13.95
C ARG A 69 -12.57 -0.63 -14.26
N ALA A 70 -12.59 -1.09 -15.51
CA ALA A 70 -11.80 -2.24 -15.96
C ALA A 70 -10.29 -2.03 -15.80
N GLU A 71 -9.78 -0.83 -16.04
CA GLU A 71 -8.35 -0.51 -15.86
C GLU A 71 -7.96 -0.54 -14.38
N ILE A 72 -8.83 -0.02 -13.50
CA ILE A 72 -8.60 -0.07 -12.05
C ILE A 72 -8.63 -1.52 -11.55
N ILE A 73 -9.54 -2.35 -12.06
CA ILE A 73 -9.60 -3.79 -11.74
C ILE A 73 -8.32 -4.49 -12.20
N ALA A 74 -7.89 -4.25 -13.44
CA ALA A 74 -6.65 -4.81 -13.99
C ALA A 74 -5.43 -4.42 -13.14
N TRP A 75 -5.34 -3.16 -12.73
CA TRP A 75 -4.27 -2.70 -11.84
C TRP A 75 -4.34 -3.38 -10.47
N ASN A 76 -5.52 -3.48 -9.85
CA ASN A 76 -5.67 -4.14 -8.55
C ASN A 76 -5.24 -5.62 -8.62
N ASN A 77 -5.59 -6.33 -9.69
CA ASN A 77 -5.20 -7.73 -9.87
C ASN A 77 -3.69 -7.85 -10.08
N ARG A 78 -3.10 -7.00 -10.93
CA ARG A 78 -1.64 -6.96 -11.14
C ARG A 78 -0.86 -6.72 -9.84
N GLU A 79 -1.36 -5.85 -8.94
CA GLU A 79 -0.69 -5.62 -7.66
C GLU A 79 -0.80 -6.82 -6.70
N ARG A 80 -1.92 -7.57 -6.72
CA ARG A 80 -2.07 -8.81 -5.93
C ARG A 80 -1.20 -9.94 -6.46
N ASP A 81 -1.07 -10.03 -7.79
CA ASP A 81 -0.32 -11.09 -8.47
C ASP A 81 1.18 -10.79 -8.57
N LEU A 82 1.63 -9.64 -8.06
CA LEU A 82 2.99 -9.17 -8.22
C LEU A 82 3.98 -10.06 -7.46
N ARG A 83 4.91 -10.66 -8.19
CA ARG A 83 5.96 -11.52 -7.64
C ARG A 83 7.16 -10.70 -7.19
N LEU A 84 7.92 -11.23 -6.23
CA LEU A 84 9.17 -10.60 -5.79
C LEU A 84 10.14 -10.38 -6.96
N SER A 85 10.24 -11.35 -7.88
CA SER A 85 11.11 -11.28 -9.06
C SER A 85 10.76 -10.16 -10.05
N GLU A 86 9.58 -9.54 -9.92
CA GLU A 86 9.11 -8.44 -10.77
C GLU A 86 9.32 -7.06 -10.13
N LEU A 87 9.85 -7.02 -8.90
CA LEU A 87 10.24 -5.79 -8.22
C LEU A 87 11.56 -5.25 -8.79
N PRO A 88 11.88 -3.96 -8.61
CA PRO A 88 13.22 -3.43 -8.86
C PRO A 88 14.29 -4.20 -8.07
N LEU A 89 15.50 -4.36 -8.61
CA LEU A 89 16.56 -5.18 -8.00
C LEU A 89 16.90 -4.75 -6.57
N GLU A 90 16.93 -3.44 -6.31
CA GLU A 90 17.21 -2.91 -4.97
C GLU A 90 16.14 -3.33 -3.97
N LEU A 91 14.88 -3.43 -4.41
CA LEU A 91 13.78 -3.88 -3.58
C LEU A 91 13.79 -5.40 -3.43
N GLN A 92 14.23 -6.15 -4.44
CA GLN A 92 14.43 -7.61 -4.31
C GLN A 92 15.48 -7.92 -3.24
N GLU A 93 16.63 -7.25 -3.29
CA GLU A 93 17.71 -7.41 -2.29
C GLU A 93 17.22 -7.08 -0.88
N TYR A 94 16.52 -5.95 -0.72
CA TYR A 94 15.91 -5.59 0.57
C TYR A 94 14.91 -6.66 1.06
N MET A 95 14.08 -7.21 0.16
CA MET A 95 13.07 -8.19 0.53
C MET A 95 13.69 -9.53 0.95
N GLU A 96 14.83 -9.94 0.40
CA GLU A 96 15.54 -11.16 0.84
C GLU A 96 15.93 -11.09 2.32
N ASP A 97 16.49 -9.95 2.76
CA ASP A 97 16.84 -9.75 4.17
C ASP A 97 15.59 -9.59 5.06
N TYR A 98 14.58 -8.85 4.57
CA TYR A 98 13.34 -8.61 5.29
C TYR A 98 12.56 -9.90 5.57
N ILE A 99 12.38 -10.74 4.54
CA ILE A 99 11.66 -12.03 4.64
C ILE A 99 12.37 -12.93 5.64
N LYS A 100 13.71 -13.03 5.56
CA LYS A 100 14.51 -13.85 6.49
C LYS A 100 14.35 -13.41 7.95
N LYS A 101 14.14 -12.11 8.19
CA LYS A 101 14.02 -11.52 9.53
C LYS A 101 12.60 -11.65 10.10
N TYR A 102 11.57 -11.39 9.29
CA TYR A 102 10.21 -11.17 9.80
C TYR A 102 9.21 -12.26 9.39
N VAL A 103 9.43 -12.99 8.30
CA VAL A 103 8.50 -14.03 7.86
C VAL A 103 8.86 -15.37 8.53
N PRO A 104 7.89 -16.10 9.14
CA PRO A 104 8.16 -17.41 9.74
C PRO A 104 8.68 -18.42 8.71
N ARG A 105 9.78 -19.12 9.03
CA ARG A 105 10.47 -20.06 8.12
C ARG A 105 9.62 -21.19 7.53
N HIS A 106 8.47 -21.50 8.13
CA HIS A 106 7.56 -22.55 7.66
C HIS A 106 6.49 -22.02 6.70
N ARG A 107 6.55 -20.73 6.34
CA ARG A 107 5.63 -20.07 5.42
C ARG A 107 6.36 -19.74 4.12
N VAL A 108 5.66 -19.90 3.00
CA VAL A 108 6.20 -19.61 1.67
C VAL A 108 5.60 -18.29 1.19
N VAL A 109 6.45 -17.41 0.68
CA VAL A 109 6.07 -16.16 0.02
C VAL A 109 5.97 -16.42 -1.47
N TYR A 110 4.81 -16.21 -2.08
CA TYR A 110 4.60 -16.33 -3.52
C TYR A 110 4.50 -14.96 -4.19
N HIS A 111 3.77 -14.05 -3.55
CA HIS A 111 3.54 -12.69 -4.00
C HIS A 111 4.07 -11.69 -2.98
N TRP A 112 4.34 -10.47 -3.43
CA TRP A 112 4.90 -9.46 -2.56
C TRP A 112 4.00 -9.12 -1.36
N PHE A 113 2.67 -9.17 -1.54
CA PHE A 113 1.73 -8.93 -0.45
C PHE A 113 1.78 -10.02 0.63
N ASP A 114 2.14 -11.25 0.28
CA ASP A 114 2.28 -12.33 1.26
C ASP A 114 3.33 -11.97 2.33
N VAL A 115 4.37 -11.20 1.98
CA VAL A 115 5.38 -10.74 2.96
C VAL A 115 4.71 -9.97 4.10
N TYR A 116 3.86 -9.00 3.77
CA TYR A 116 3.18 -8.17 4.75
C TYR A 116 2.08 -8.92 5.47
N ASP A 117 1.30 -9.74 4.76
CA ASP A 117 0.20 -10.49 5.38
C ASP A 117 0.71 -11.58 6.33
N LEU A 118 1.85 -12.22 6.03
CA LEU A 118 2.50 -13.19 6.92
C LEU A 118 3.12 -12.52 8.14
N GLU A 119 3.78 -11.37 7.95
CA GLU A 119 4.32 -10.55 9.04
C GLU A 119 3.20 -10.07 9.99
N GLU A 120 2.08 -9.62 9.41
CA GLU A 120 0.92 -9.08 10.13
C GLU A 120 -0.05 -10.18 10.61
N GLN A 121 0.34 -11.46 10.48
CA GLN A 121 -0.42 -12.62 10.96
C GLN A 121 -1.85 -12.73 10.40
N ARG A 122 -2.04 -12.37 9.13
CA ARG A 122 -3.34 -12.42 8.44
C ARG A 122 -3.59 -13.70 7.65
N LEU A 123 -2.58 -14.55 7.50
CA LEU A 123 -2.63 -15.83 6.77
C LEU A 123 -2.22 -17.00 7.64
#